data_AF-W2CWC1-F1
#
_entry.id   AF-W2CWC1-F1
#
_cell.length_a   1.000
_cell.length_b   1.000
_cell.length_c   1.000
_cell.angle_alpha   90.00
_cell.angle_beta   90.00
_cell.angle_gamma   90.00
#
_symmetry.space_group_name_H-M   'P 1'
#
loop_
_entity.id
_entity.type
_entity.pdbx_description
1 polymer ?
#
loop_
_entity_poly.entity_id
_entity_poly.type
_entity_poly.pdbx_seq_one_letter_code
_entity_poly.pdbx_strand_id
1 'polypeptide(L)'
;QNASETDAVILAAGDFPTHPIPLGLLARAAEGRIICCDGAADRLLREGFTPLAVVGDGDSISPEVRRRLSDRLHIESEQDTNDLSKA
;
A
#
# COMPACT_ATOMS: atom_id res chain seq x y z
N GLN A 1 10.06 1.40 26.22
CA GLN A 1 9.73 -0.03 26.01
C GLN A 1 10.04 -0.37 24.57
N ASN A 2 10.64 -1.54 24.34
CA ASN A 2 11.17 -2.03 23.06
C ASN A 2 10.20 -1.83 21.89
N ALA A 3 10.60 -1.04 20.89
CA ALA A 3 10.07 -1.15 19.53
C ALA A 3 10.74 -2.38 18.89
N SER A 4 10.23 -3.57 19.19
CA SER A 4 10.68 -4.79 18.54
C SER A 4 10.14 -4.80 17.11
N GLU A 5 11.07 -4.70 16.15
CA GLU A 5 11.03 -5.33 14.83
C GLU A 5 9.66 -5.70 14.25
N THR A 6 9.24 -4.88 13.28
CA THR A 6 8.26 -5.12 12.20
C THR A 6 6.82 -4.66 12.45
N ASP A 7 6.59 -3.35 12.30
CA ASP A 7 5.24 -2.81 12.04
C ASP A 7 5.12 -2.52 10.54
N ALA A 8 4.62 -3.49 9.77
CA ALA A 8 4.19 -3.24 8.39
C ALA A 8 2.79 -2.61 8.41
N VAL A 9 2.56 -1.59 7.58
CA VAL A 9 1.24 -0.94 7.45
C VAL A 9 0.62 -1.38 6.14
N ILE A 10 -0.53 -2.05 6.22
CA ILE A 10 -1.33 -2.40 5.06
C ILE A 10 -2.35 -1.29 4.82
N LEU A 11 -2.27 -0.63 3.65
CA LEU A 11 -3.24 0.34 3.19
C LEU A 11 -4.21 -0.33 2.21
N ALA A 12 -5.40 -0.65 2.71
CA ALA A 12 -6.49 -1.20 1.90
C ALA A 12 -7.06 -0.17 0.90
N ALA A 13 -7.71 -0.64 -0.16
CA ALA A 13 -8.36 0.18 -1.21
C ALA A 13 -9.68 0.84 -0.75
N GLY A 14 -9.77 1.23 0.52
CA GLY A 14 -10.91 1.97 1.09
C GLY A 14 -10.67 3.47 1.16
N ASP A 15 -11.44 4.16 2.01
CA ASP A 15 -11.19 5.57 2.28
C ASP A 15 -9.82 5.77 2.93
N PHE A 16 -9.04 6.70 2.38
CA PHE A 16 -7.75 7.04 2.95
C PHE A 16 -7.93 7.69 4.32
N PRO A 17 -7.10 7.32 5.31
CA PRO A 17 -7.23 7.84 6.65
C PRO A 17 -7.05 9.36 6.70
N THR A 18 -8.02 10.05 7.29
CA THR A 18 -7.95 11.50 7.56
C THR A 18 -7.63 11.81 9.02
N HIS A 19 -7.75 10.82 9.90
CA HIS A 19 -7.52 10.97 11.33
C HIS A 19 -6.00 11.01 11.64
N PRO A 20 -5.53 11.86 12.57
CA PRO A 20 -4.11 12.03 12.86
C PRO A 20 -3.40 10.75 13.36
N ILE A 21 -4.12 9.82 14.00
CA ILE A 21 -3.56 8.55 14.48
C ILE A 21 -3.10 7.64 13.32
N PRO A 22 -3.97 7.22 12.39
CA PRO A 22 -3.54 6.41 11.25
C PRO A 22 -2.57 7.15 10.31
N LEU A 23 -2.67 8.48 10.19
CA LEU A 23 -1.66 9.28 9.48
C LEU A 23 -0.28 9.21 10.14
N GLY A 24 -0.23 9.25 11.48
CA GLY A 24 1.01 9.07 12.23
C GLY A 24 1.65 7.70 12.05
N LEU A 25 0.83 6.64 11.89
CA LEU A 25 1.31 5.30 11.57
C LEU A 25 1.85 5.22 10.13
N LEU A 26 1.15 5.80 9.16
CA LEU A 26 1.64 5.91 7.78
C LEU A 26 2.96 6.68 7.71
N ALA A 27 3.09 7.80 8.43
CA ALA A 27 4.31 8.58 8.47
C ALA A 27 5.50 7.79 9.06
N ARG A 28 5.27 6.93 10.05
CA ARG A 28 6.31 6.04 10.60
C ARG A 28 6.69 4.91 9.63
N ALA A 29 5.73 4.43 8.84
CA ALA A 29 5.94 3.38 7.85
C ALA A 29 6.42 3.90 6.49
N ALA A 30 6.46 5.22 6.29
CA ALA A 30 6.82 5.91 5.04
C ALA A 30 8.15 5.44 4.44
N GLU A 31 9.09 5.01 5.27
CA GLU A 31 10.39 4.46 4.89
C GLU A 31 10.29 2.99 4.47
N GLY A 32 9.44 2.70 3.48
CA GLY A 32 9.40 1.38 2.83
C GLY A 32 8.81 0.26 3.70
N ARG A 33 7.82 0.56 4.55
CA ARG A 33 7.06 -0.46 5.31
C ARG A 33 5.56 -0.42 5.02
N ILE A 34 5.17 0.21 3.91
CA ILE A 34 3.76 0.33 3.51
C ILE A 34 3.49 -0.69 2.40
N ILE A 35 2.57 -1.61 2.63
CA ILE A 35 1.99 -2.47 1.60
C ILE A 35 0.65 -1.85 1.24
N CYS A 36 0.39 -1.59 -0.03
CA CYS A 36 -0.91 -1.04 -0.43
C CYS A 36 -1.63 -1.96 -1.42
N CYS A 37 -2.95 -1.97 -1.35
CA CYS A 37 -3.75 -2.55 -2.41
C CYS A 37 -3.68 -1.67 -3.67
N ASP A 38 -3.89 -2.28 -4.83
CA ASP A 38 -3.85 -1.63 -6.14
C ASP A 38 -4.60 -0.27 -6.17
N GLY A 39 -5.84 -0.23 -5.69
CA GLY A 39 -6.67 0.97 -5.70
C GLY A 39 -6.22 2.07 -4.72
N ALA A 40 -5.32 1.76 -3.80
CA ALA A 40 -4.74 2.72 -2.87
C ALA A 40 -3.38 3.28 -3.35
N ALA A 41 -2.72 2.65 -4.32
CA ALA A 41 -1.37 2.99 -4.74
C ALA A 41 -1.25 4.42 -5.31
N ASP A 42 -2.19 4.80 -6.17
CA ASP A 42 -2.22 6.14 -6.78
C ASP A 42 -2.37 7.24 -5.74
N ARG A 43 -3.21 7.02 -4.73
CA ARG A 43 -3.43 7.99 -3.65
C ARG A 43 -2.22 8.06 -2.72
N LEU A 44 -1.64 6.92 -2.36
CA LEU A 44 -0.45 6.86 -1.51
C LEU A 44 0.73 7.64 -2.12
N LEU A 45 0.98 7.47 -3.43
CA LEU A 45 2.01 8.23 -4.13
C LEU A 45 1.71 9.73 -4.20
N ARG A 46 0.45 10.12 -4.35
CA ARG A 46 0.03 11.54 -4.37
C ARG A 46 0.27 12.23 -3.04
N GLU A 47 0.12 11.51 -1.94
CA GLU A 47 0.42 11.97 -0.58
C GLU A 47 1.94 12.00 -0.29
N GLY A 48 2.78 11.56 -1.24
CA GLY A 48 4.24 11.61 -1.14
C GLY A 48 4.87 10.38 -0.47
N PHE A 49 4.09 9.33 -0.21
CA PHE A 49 4.57 8.08 0.36
C PHE A 49 4.93 7.08 -0.74
N THR A 50 5.95 6.26 -0.49
CA THR A 50 6.34 5.19 -1.43
C THR A 50 6.02 3.83 -0.81
N PRO A 51 5.14 3.02 -1.44
CA PRO A 51 4.88 1.67 -0.97
C PRO A 51 6.12 0.79 -1.16
N LEU A 52 6.30 -0.15 -0.23
CA LEU A 52 7.22 -1.28 -0.35
C LEU A 52 6.73 -2.26 -1.42
N ALA A 53 5.43 -2.56 -1.39
CA ALA A 53 4.77 -3.50 -2.27
C ALA A 53 3.36 -3.02 -2.59
N VAL A 54 2.90 -3.29 -3.81
CA VAL A 54 1.51 -3.10 -4.21
C VAL A 54 0.91 -4.45 -4.57
N VAL A 55 -0.23 -4.80 -3.97
CA VAL A 55 -0.91 -6.09 -4.16
C VAL A 55 -2.26 -5.88 -4.82
N GLY A 56 -2.57 -6.67 -5.85
CA GLY A 56 -3.85 -6.67 -6.54
C GLY A 56 -3.75 -7.19 -7.97
N ASP A 57 -4.80 -7.03 -8.75
CA ASP A 57 -4.82 -7.41 -10.18
C ASP A 57 -4.19 -6.34 -11.10
N GLY A 58 -3.99 -5.12 -10.57
CA GLY A 58 -3.34 -4.01 -11.26
C GLY A 58 -4.24 -3.34 -12.30
N ASP A 59 -5.56 -3.48 -12.16
CA ASP A 59 -6.55 -2.86 -13.04
C ASP A 59 -6.91 -1.42 -12.63
N SER A 60 -6.75 -1.06 -11.36
CA SER A 60 -7.11 0.24 -10.80
C SER A 60 -5.90 1.16 -10.57
N ILE A 61 -4.69 0.68 -10.87
CA ILE A 61 -3.45 1.49 -10.85
C ILE A 61 -3.27 2.23 -12.19
N SER A 62 -2.96 3.53 -12.11
CA SER A 62 -2.63 4.31 -13.30
C SER A 62 -1.37 3.81 -14.02
N PRO A 63 -1.29 3.85 -15.37
CA PRO A 63 -0.13 3.36 -16.14
C PRO A 63 1.21 4.02 -15.80
N GLU A 64 1.18 5.26 -15.29
CA GLU A 64 2.37 5.96 -14.80
C GLU A 64 2.86 5.36 -13.47
N VAL A 65 1.95 5.14 -12.53
CA VAL A 65 2.24 4.53 -11.24
C VAL A 65 2.69 3.09 -11.40
N ARG A 66 2.02 2.33 -12.27
CA ARG A 66 2.41 0.97 -12.64
C ARG A 66 3.84 0.90 -13.18
N ARG A 67 4.28 1.89 -13.97
CA ARG A 67 5.67 1.97 -14.45
C ARG A 67 6.66 2.37 -13.36
N ARG A 68 6.27 3.25 -12.44
CA ARG A 68 7.13 3.66 -11.30
C ARG A 68 7.25 2.57 -10.23
N LEU A 69 6.23 1.73 -10.10
CA LEU A 69 6.14 0.66 -9.10
C LEU A 69 6.25 -0.73 -9.71
N SER A 70 6.65 -0.86 -10.97
CA SER A 70 6.74 -2.17 -11.65
C SER A 70 7.59 -3.18 -10.89
N ASP A 71 8.66 -2.70 -10.25
CA ASP A 71 9.60 -3.52 -9.49
C ASP A 71 9.06 -3.93 -8.11
N ARG A 72 7.91 -3.38 -7.71
CA ARG A 72 7.25 -3.54 -6.40
C ARG A 72 5.80 -4.00 -6.53
N LEU A 73 5.33 -4.25 -7.75
CA LEU A 73 3.97 -4.66 -8.04
C LEU A 73 3.88 -6.18 -8.00
N HIS A 74 3.19 -6.69 -6.99
CA HIS A 74 2.87 -8.10 -6.82
C HIS A 74 1.49 -8.33 -7.42
N ILE A 75 1.47 -8.70 -8.70
CA ILE A 75 0.22 -9.03 -9.40
C ILE A 75 -0.20 -10.45 -9.02
N GLU A 76 -1.30 -10.55 -8.28
CA GLU A 76 -1.89 -11.81 -7.82
C GLU A 76 -3.21 -12.05 -8.56
N SER A 77 -3.17 -12.89 -9.60
CA SER A 77 -4.32 -13.18 -10.49
C SER A 77 -5.37 -14.13 -9.89
N GLU A 78 -5.16 -14.63 -8.68
CA GLU A 78 -6.09 -15.54 -7.98
C GLU A 78 -7.32 -14.75 -7.50
N GLN A 79 -8.48 -14.93 -8.14
CA GLN A 79 -9.69 -14.12 -7.87
C GLN A 79 -10.58 -14.63 -6.72
N ASP A 80 -10.22 -15.74 -6.05
CA ASP A 80 -11.04 -16.34 -5.00
C ASP A 80 -10.92 -15.64 -3.62
N THR A 81 -10.02 -14.67 -3.48
CA THR A 81 -9.80 -13.94 -2.21
C THR A 81 -9.70 -12.43 -2.44
N ASN A 82 -10.23 -11.65 -1.49
CA ASN A 82 -10.14 -10.18 -1.54
C ASN A 82 -8.69 -9.72 -1.28
N ASP A 83 -8.36 -8.49 -1.69
CA ASP A 83 -6.99 -7.97 -1.60
C ASP A 83 -6.48 -7.81 -0.15
N LEU A 84 -7.39 -7.67 0.82
CA LEU A 84 -7.03 -7.63 2.24
C LEU A 84 -6.56 -9.01 2.75
N SER A 85 -7.10 -10.10 2.20
CA SER A 85 -6.65 -11.47 2.53
C SER A 85 -5.34 -11.85 1.84
N LYS A 86 -4.92 -11.09 0.82
CA LYS A 86 -3.67 -11.30 0.07
C LYS A 86 -2.49 -10.49 0.61
N ALA A 87 -2.77 -9.42 1.36
CA ALA A 87 -1.79 -8.53 1.98
C ALA A 87 -1.35 -9.05 3.36
#